data_AF-A0A920A3I3-F1
#
_entry.id   AF-A0A920A3I3-F1
#
_cell.length_a   1.000
_cell.length_b   1.000
_cell.length_c   1.000
_cell.angle_alpha   90.00
_cell.angle_beta   90.00
_cell.angle_gamma   90.00
#
_symmetry.space_group_name_H-M   'P 1'
#
loop_
_entity.id
_entity.type
_entity.pdbx_description
1 polymer ?
#
loop_
_entity_poly.entity_id
_entity_poly.type
_entity_poly.pdbx_seq_one_letter_code
_entity_poly.pdbx_strand_id
1 'polypeptide(L)'
;MGRIEELWELRNSRFDSYYKFFENYQNQFIVPQTLDGTETTWICFPLQINPDTGWSRKKLQIHLEDNGIFSRVIFSGNVTRQPMLKIKSIECIQMV
;
A
#
# COMPACT_ATOMS: atom_id res chain seq x y z
N MET A 1 17.10 19.86 11.48
CA MET A 1 16.86 19.20 10.17
C MET A 1 18.20 18.65 9.68
N GLY A 2 18.57 17.40 10.00
CA GLY A 2 19.94 16.92 9.72
C GLY A 2 20.08 15.40 9.59
N ARG A 3 18.97 14.68 9.38
CA ARG A 3 18.95 13.21 9.25
C ARG A 3 18.13 12.74 8.04
N ILE A 4 17.91 13.63 7.08
CA ILE A 4 17.02 13.35 5.95
C ILE A 4 17.60 12.24 5.08
N GLU A 5 18.90 12.32 4.74
CA GLU A 5 19.61 11.30 3.96
C GLU A 5 19.59 9.94 4.65
N GLU A 6 19.95 9.89 5.94
CA GLU A 6 19.90 8.67 6.75
C GLU A 6 18.49 8.05 6.75
N LEU A 7 17.44 8.85 6.94
CA LEU A 7 16.06 8.37 6.94
C LEU A 7 15.60 7.90 5.55
N TRP A 8 16.10 8.51 4.48
CA TRP A 8 15.85 8.11 3.11
C TRP A 8 16.46 6.72 2.83
N GLU A 9 17.74 6.51 3.15
CA GLU A 9 18.44 5.22 2.97
C GLU A 9 17.77 4.10 3.78
N LEU A 10 17.40 4.41 5.03
CA LEU A 10 16.72 3.50 5.93
C LEU A 10 15.33 3.09 5.43
N ARG A 11 14.63 3.95 4.71
CA ARG A 11 13.31 3.62 4.13
C ARG A 11 13.46 2.79 2.86
N ASN A 12 14.41 3.13 2.00
CA ASN A 12 14.67 2.39 0.78
C ASN A 12 15.15 0.96 1.05
N SER A 13 16.08 0.77 2.00
CA SER A 13 16.52 -0.56 2.42
C SER A 13 15.40 -1.42 3.01
N ARG A 14 14.51 -0.82 3.82
CA ARG A 14 13.32 -1.52 4.35
C ARG A 14 12.34 -1.89 3.25
N PHE A 15 12.08 -0.98 2.32
CA PHE A 15 11.19 -1.23 1.19
C PHE A 15 11.72 -2.38 0.33
N ASP A 16 13.01 -2.38 -0.02
CA ASP A 16 13.66 -3.45 -0.78
C ASP A 16 13.59 -4.79 -0.06
N SER A 17 13.79 -4.82 1.26
CA SER A 17 13.65 -6.03 2.06
C SER A 17 12.22 -6.60 2.01
N TYR A 18 11.19 -5.75 2.11
CA TYR A 18 9.81 -6.21 1.99
C TYR A 18 9.49 -6.66 0.57
N TYR A 19 9.96 -5.93 -0.44
CA TYR A 19 9.78 -6.28 -1.85
C TYR A 19 10.34 -7.69 -2.13
N LYS A 20 11.61 -7.93 -1.78
CA LYS A 20 12.26 -9.24 -1.94
C LYS A 20 11.54 -10.37 -1.21
N PHE A 21 10.98 -10.09 -0.03
CA PHE A 21 10.19 -11.07 0.71
C PHE A 21 8.89 -11.41 -0.04
N PHE A 22 8.09 -10.39 -0.38
CA PHE A 22 6.76 -10.57 -0.98
C PHE A 22 6.79 -10.99 -2.45
N GLU A 23 7.89 -10.75 -3.16
CA GLU A 23 8.10 -11.22 -4.54
C GLU A 23 8.02 -12.76 -4.64
N ASN A 24 8.35 -13.48 -3.57
CA ASN A 24 8.19 -14.94 -3.53
C ASN A 24 6.72 -15.41 -3.39
N TYR A 25 5.78 -14.49 -3.17
CA TYR A 25 4.36 -14.77 -2.91
C TYR A 25 3.43 -14.11 -3.94
N GLN A 26 3.88 -14.00 -5.20
CA GLN A 26 3.10 -13.36 -6.29
C GLN A 26 1.76 -14.05 -6.58
N ASN A 27 1.60 -15.32 -6.20
CA ASN A 27 0.32 -16.03 -6.30
C ASN A 27 -0.72 -15.48 -5.30
N GLN A 28 -0.28 -14.95 -4.15
CA GLN A 28 -1.15 -14.44 -3.09
C GLN A 28 -1.24 -12.91 -3.08
N PHE A 29 -0.16 -12.24 -3.48
CA PHE A 29 -0.04 -10.79 -3.38
C PHE A 29 0.44 -10.15 -4.67
N ILE A 30 -0.04 -8.94 -4.92
CA ILE A 30 0.48 -8.05 -5.95
C ILE A 30 1.41 -7.07 -5.24
N VAL A 31 2.69 -7.11 -5.62
CA VAL A 31 3.76 -6.26 -5.08
C VAL A 31 3.83 -4.92 -5.82
N PRO A 32 4.27 -3.84 -5.16
CA PRO A 32 4.40 -2.55 -5.81
C PRO A 32 5.56 -2.51 -6.80
N GLN A 33 5.39 -1.77 -7.88
CA GLN A 33 6.44 -1.46 -8.84
C GLN A 33 6.77 0.03 -8.77
N THR A 34 8.06 0.35 -8.68
CA THR A 34 8.55 1.72 -8.88
C THR A 34 8.86 1.91 -10.36
N LEU A 35 8.44 3.03 -10.94
CA LEU A 35 8.73 3.34 -12.34
C LEU A 35 10.21 3.67 -12.54
N ASP A 36 10.76 3.30 -13.70
CA ASP A 36 12.14 3.59 -14.06
C ASP A 36 12.42 5.11 -14.00
N GLY A 37 13.56 5.47 -13.43
CA GLY A 37 13.96 6.87 -13.23
C GLY A 37 13.22 7.60 -12.10
N THR A 38 12.35 6.92 -11.34
CA THR A 38 11.67 7.50 -10.17
C THR A 38 12.49 7.30 -8.91
N GLU A 39 12.80 8.41 -8.24
CA GLU A 39 13.29 8.41 -6.87
C GLU A 39 12.13 8.73 -5.93
N THR A 40 11.87 7.85 -4.96
CA THR A 40 10.79 8.04 -4.00
C THR A 40 11.17 7.51 -2.63
N THR A 41 10.73 8.21 -1.59
CA THR A 41 10.90 7.78 -0.20
C THR A 41 9.60 7.17 0.30
N TRP A 42 9.51 5.84 0.28
CA TRP A 42 8.30 5.15 0.70
C TRP A 42 8.02 5.37 2.19
N ILE A 43 6.81 5.86 2.47
CA ILE A 43 6.35 6.08 3.85
C ILE A 43 5.99 4.73 4.50
N CYS A 44 5.35 3.85 3.73
CA CYS A 44 4.91 2.51 4.08
C CYS A 44 5.07 1.59 2.86
N PHE A 45 5.05 0.27 3.08
CA PHE A 45 5.03 -0.72 2.00
C PHE A 45 3.56 -1.00 1.58
N PRO A 46 3.14 -0.61 0.37
CA PRO A 46 1.81 -0.97 -0.13
C PRO A 46 1.80 -2.44 -0.54
N LEU A 47 0.74 -3.16 -0.15
CA LEU A 47 0.55 -4.57 -0.48
C LEU A 47 -0.90 -4.79 -0.89
N GLN A 48 -1.10 -5.40 -2.04
CA GLN A 48 -2.44 -5.77 -2.52
C GLN A 48 -2.59 -7.28 -2.50
N ILE A 49 -3.77 -7.75 -2.09
CA ILE A 49 -4.14 -9.16 -2.16
C ILE A 49 -4.50 -9.49 -3.61
N ASN A 50 -3.98 -10.58 -4.15
CA ASN A 50 -4.37 -11.06 -5.46
C ASN A 50 -5.88 -11.43 -5.42
N PRO A 51 -6.73 -10.81 -6.27
CA PRO A 51 -8.18 -11.03 -6.26
C PRO A 51 -8.58 -12.48 -6.47
N ASP A 52 -7.76 -13.27 -7.17
CA ASP A 52 -8.05 -14.67 -7.51
C ASP A 52 -7.94 -15.62 -6.31
N THR A 53 -7.32 -15.17 -5.21
CA THR A 53 -7.18 -15.97 -3.97
C THR A 53 -8.50 -16.18 -3.23
N GLY A 54 -9.51 -15.36 -3.49
CA GLY A 54 -10.75 -15.30 -2.71
C GLY A 54 -10.56 -14.81 -1.26
N TRP A 55 -9.37 -14.31 -0.90
CA TRP A 55 -9.08 -13.84 0.45
C TRP A 55 -9.82 -12.54 0.77
N SER A 56 -10.31 -12.44 2.01
CA SER A 56 -10.89 -11.20 2.50
C SER A 56 -9.81 -10.29 3.07
N ARG A 57 -9.65 -9.10 2.47
CA ARG A 57 -8.79 -8.03 3.00
C ARG A 57 -9.05 -7.75 4.48
N LYS A 58 -10.32 -7.66 4.88
CA LYS A 58 -10.69 -7.38 6.28
C LYS A 58 -10.21 -8.49 7.22
N LYS A 59 -10.36 -9.76 6.83
CA LYS A 59 -9.90 -10.90 7.65
C LYS A 59 -8.38 -10.91 7.77
N LEU A 60 -7.65 -10.63 6.68
CA LEU A 60 -6.19 -10.53 6.74
C LEU A 60 -5.74 -9.40 7.67
N GLN A 61 -6.38 -8.22 7.59
CA GLN A 61 -6.05 -7.09 8.47
C GLN A 61 -6.25 -7.43 9.94
N ILE A 62 -7.39 -8.04 10.30
CA ILE A 62 -7.67 -8.48 11.67
C ILE A 62 -6.61 -9.50 12.12
N HIS A 63 -6.32 -10.50 11.28
CA HIS A 63 -5.31 -11.51 11.59
C HIS A 63 -3.93 -10.90 11.86
N LEU A 64 -3.49 -9.93 11.06
CA LEU A 64 -2.23 -9.22 11.28
C LEU A 64 -2.26 -8.42 12.59
N GLU A 65 -3.35 -7.70 12.86
CA GLU A 65 -3.53 -6.90 14.07
C GLU A 65 -3.52 -7.75 15.34
N ASP A 66 -4.21 -8.90 15.32
CA ASP A 66 -4.23 -9.89 16.41
C ASP A 66 -2.82 -10.46 16.70
N ASN A 67 -1.91 -10.41 15.73
CA ASN A 67 -0.51 -10.82 15.85
C ASN A 67 0.45 -9.63 16.06
N GLY A 68 -0.07 -8.44 16.39
CA GLY A 68 0.74 -7.25 16.68
C GLY A 68 1.29 -6.53 15.44
N ILE A 69 0.82 -6.89 14.25
CA ILE A 69 1.22 -6.27 12.98
C ILE A 69 0.11 -5.31 12.53
N PHE A 70 0.32 -4.02 12.78
CA PHE A 70 -0.63 -3.01 12.35
C PHE A 70 -0.55 -2.75 10.84
N SER A 71 -1.70 -2.80 10.18
CA SER A 71 -1.86 -2.40 8.78
C SER A 71 -2.83 -1.22 8.66
N ARG A 72 -2.78 -0.52 7.53
CA ARG A 72 -3.69 0.59 7.22
C ARG A 72 -4.23 0.42 5.81
N VAL A 73 -5.46 0.91 5.60
CA VAL A 73 -5.99 1.07 4.25
C VAL A 73 -5.30 2.24 3.56
N ILE A 74 -5.22 2.19 2.23
CA ILE A 74 -4.69 3.31 1.43
C ILE A 74 -5.67 4.47 1.55
N PHE A 75 -5.32 5.47 2.37
CA PHE A 75 -6.08 6.70 2.58
C PHE A 75 -7.61 6.48 2.66
N SER A 76 -8.38 7.13 1.78
CA SER A 76 -9.84 7.01 1.69
C SER A 76 -10.31 5.87 0.77
N GLY A 77 -9.39 5.08 0.22
CA GLY A 77 -9.66 4.16 -0.87
C GLY A 77 -10.12 4.93 -2.10
N ASN A 78 -11.34 4.62 -2.58
CA ASN A 78 -11.97 5.45 -3.61
C ASN A 78 -12.67 6.64 -2.94
N VAL A 79 -12.05 7.82 -3.08
CA VAL A 79 -12.54 9.06 -2.48
C VAL A 79 -13.96 9.40 -2.92
N THR A 80 -14.36 9.14 -4.18
CA THR A 80 -15.70 9.51 -4.69
C THR A 80 -16.84 8.74 -4.03
N ARG A 81 -16.53 7.58 -3.42
CA ARG A 81 -17.49 6.78 -2.66
C ARG A 81 -17.71 7.30 -1.23
N GLN A 82 -16.88 8.23 -0.77
CA GLN A 82 -16.96 8.78 0.59
C GLN A 82 -18.22 9.64 0.74
N PRO A 83 -18.89 9.61 1.91
CA PRO A 83 -20.13 10.36 2.14
C PRO A 83 -20.04 11.86 1.84
N MET A 84 -18.87 12.46 2.13
CA MET A 84 -18.61 13.88 1.89
C MET A 84 -18.77 14.29 0.41
N LEU A 85 -18.47 13.38 -0.54
CA LEU A 85 -18.54 13.66 -1.97
C LEU A 85 -19.89 13.29 -2.60
N LYS A 86 -20.81 12.66 -1.87
CA LYS A 86 -22.16 12.33 -2.40
C LYS A 86 -23.05 13.56 -2.58
N ILE A 87 -22.72 14.69 -1.97
CA ILE A 87 -23.54 15.91 -1.95
C ILE A 87 -23.29 16.80 -3.18
N LYS A 88 -22.20 16.56 -3.93
CA LYS A 88 -21.92 17.24 -5.19
C LYS A 88 -21.66 16.20 -6.27
N SER A 89 -22.36 16.29 -7.40
CA SER A 89 -22.14 15.47 -8.59
C SER A 89 -20.74 15.76 -9.16
N ILE A 90 -19.71 15.17 -8.56
CA ILE A 90 -18.32 15.31 -9.01
C ILE A 90 -17.96 14.02 -9.75
N GLU A 91 -17.98 14.09 -11.08
CA GLU A 91 -17.37 13.07 -11.93
C GLU A 91 -15.85 13.26 -11.88
N CYS A 92 -15.17 12.47 -11.06
CA CYS A 92 -13.72 12.35 -11.14
C CYS A 92 -13.38 11.19 -12.07
N ILE A 93 -12.59 11.49 -13.12
CA ILE A 93 -12.00 10.52 -14.05
C ILE A 93 -11.30 9.44 -13.21
N GLN A 94 -11.76 8.19 -13.33
CA GLN A 94 -11.11 7.05 -12.69
C GLN A 94 -9.75 6.86 -13.36
N MET A 95 -8.68 7.24 -12.67
CA MET A 95 -7.36 6.68 -12.98
C MET A 95 -7.37 5.27 -12.42
N VAL A 96 -7.34 4.32 -13.35
CA VAL A 96 -7.18 2.88 -13.13
C VAL A 96 -5.85 2.61 -12.43
#